data_AF-A0A8D8NVS5-F1
#
_entry.id   AF-A0A8D8NVS5-F1
#
_cell.length_a   1.000
_cell.length_b   1.000
_cell.length_c   1.000
_cell.angle_alpha   90.00
_cell.angle_beta   90.00
_cell.angle_gamma   90.00
#
_symmetry.space_group_name_H-M   'P 1'
#
loop_
_entity.id
_entity.type
_entity.pdbx_description
1 polymer ?
#
loop_
_entity_poly.entity_id
_entity_poly.type
_entity_poly.pdbx_seq_one_letter_code
_entity_poly.pdbx_strand_id
1 'polypeptide(L)'
;MLPGIIFCGFFIRYDELSLAFRWFTWVSPFRFTFEAATLGMYGFGREKLECSEIFCYLQKPAKILDMLDMVDGNFWFDIFGISVFIFLQHVLLYLSLRRRLR
;
A
#
# COMPACT_ATOMS: atom_id res chain seq x y z
N MET A 1 -6.16 -8.36 11.15
CA MET A 1 -5.82 -6.92 11.02
C MET A 1 -4.39 -6.63 11.48
N LEU A 2 -3.97 -7.03 12.69
CA LEU A 2 -2.61 -6.79 13.22
C LEU A 2 -1.43 -7.21 12.31
N PRO A 3 -1.37 -8.44 11.76
CA PRO A 3 -0.24 -8.82 10.92
C PRO A 3 -0.21 -8.08 9.57
N GLY A 4 -1.36 -7.67 9.02
CA GLY A 4 -1.44 -7.00 7.72
C GLY A 4 -0.78 -5.61 7.70
N ILE A 5 -0.80 -4.90 8.84
CA ILE A 5 -0.19 -3.57 8.99
C ILE A 5 1.34 -3.66 9.02
N ILE A 6 1.89 -4.75 9.58
CA ILE A 6 3.35 -4.98 9.63
C ILE A 6 3.92 -5.16 8.22
N PHE A 7 3.15 -5.79 7.33
CA PHE A 7 3.51 -6.08 5.94
C PHE A 7 3.14 -4.96 4.94
N CYS A 8 2.64 -3.84 5.45
CA CYS A 8 2.18 -2.68 4.68
C CYS A 8 3.34 -1.84 4.10
N GLY A 9 4.59 -2.10 4.49
CA GLY A 9 5.79 -1.40 3.98
C GLY A 9 6.17 -0.16 4.77
N PHE A 10 5.31 0.27 5.71
CA PHE A 10 5.58 1.43 6.58
C PHE A 10 6.58 1.13 7.72
N PHE A 11 6.49 -0.05 8.36
CA PHE A 11 7.33 -0.40 9.52
C PHE A 11 8.58 -1.23 9.18
N ILE A 12 8.52 -2.09 8.15
CA ILE A 12 9.63 -2.97 7.76
C ILE A 12 9.80 -2.88 6.24
N ARG A 13 11.03 -2.54 5.80
CA ARG A 13 11.40 -2.57 4.38
C ARG A 13 11.39 -4.00 3.86
N TYR A 14 10.80 -4.19 2.68
CA TYR A 14 10.54 -5.50 2.10
C TYR A 14 11.80 -6.34 1.84
N ASP A 15 12.94 -5.69 1.60
CA ASP A 15 14.22 -6.35 1.32
C ASP A 15 14.83 -7.06 2.53
N GLU A 16 14.37 -6.72 3.75
CA GLU A 16 14.87 -7.29 5.01
C GLU A 16 14.03 -8.50 5.49
N LEU A 17 12.93 -8.84 4.80
CA LEU A 17 12.08 -9.97 5.18
C LEU A 17 12.58 -11.30 4.60
N SER A 18 12.60 -12.34 5.44
CA SER A 18 12.95 -13.70 5.01
C SER A 18 11.98 -14.24 3.93
N LEU A 19 12.49 -15.11 3.05
CA LEU A 19 11.80 -15.59 1.84
C LEU A 19 10.38 -16.13 2.08
N ALA A 20 10.14 -16.70 3.27
CA ALA A 20 8.84 -17.25 3.69
C ALA A 20 7.79 -16.16 3.93
N PHE A 21 8.16 -15.02 4.53
CA PHE A 21 7.24 -13.90 4.73
C PHE A 21 7.02 -13.08 3.45
N ARG A 22 7.93 -13.19 2.48
CA ARG A 22 7.83 -12.51 1.18
C ARG A 22 6.65 -12.99 0.32
N TRP A 23 6.22 -14.24 0.50
CA TRP A 23 4.99 -14.76 -0.11
C TRP A 23 3.73 -14.15 0.52
N PHE A 24 3.77 -13.89 1.82
CA PHE A 24 2.63 -13.33 2.55
C PHE A 24 2.43 -11.85 2.22
N THR A 25 3.51 -11.12 1.93
CA THR A 25 3.44 -9.74 1.43
C THR A 25 2.90 -9.65 0.01
N TRP A 26 3.19 -10.61 -0.88
CA TRP A 26 2.61 -10.69 -2.24
C TRP A 26 1.09 -10.89 -2.25
N VAL A 27 0.54 -11.53 -1.21
CA VAL A 27 -0.91 -11.79 -1.09
C VAL A 27 -1.64 -10.65 -0.35
N SER A 28 -0.92 -9.78 0.36
CA SER A 28 -1.54 -8.77 1.21
C SER A 28 -2.04 -7.56 0.40
N PRO A 29 -3.36 -7.29 0.37
CA PRO A 29 -3.89 -6.08 -0.29
C PRO A 29 -3.39 -4.79 0.37
N PHE A 30 -2.90 -4.87 1.61
CA PHE A 30 -2.43 -3.71 2.38
C PHE A 30 -1.23 -3.02 1.72
N ARG A 31 -0.34 -3.77 1.06
CA ARG A 31 0.80 -3.20 0.32
C ARG A 31 0.29 -2.28 -0.80
N PHE A 32 -0.54 -2.81 -1.69
CA PHE A 32 -1.09 -2.05 -2.81
C PHE A 32 -1.88 -0.83 -2.33
N THR A 33 -2.66 -0.96 -1.25
CA THR A 33 -3.41 0.18 -0.71
C THR A 33 -2.53 1.27 -0.15
N PHE A 34 -1.40 0.92 0.47
CA PHE A 34 -0.49 1.90 1.05
C PHE A 34 0.33 2.59 -0.02
N GLU A 35 0.85 1.83 -0.99
CA GLU A 35 1.55 2.36 -2.17
C GLU A 35 0.64 3.30 -2.99
N ALA A 36 -0.60 2.89 -3.25
CA ALA A 36 -1.59 3.75 -3.90
C ALA A 36 -1.94 5.00 -3.07
N ALA A 37 -2.06 4.88 -1.74
CA ALA A 37 -2.37 6.01 -0.87
C ALA A 37 -1.22 7.02 -0.80
N THR A 38 0.03 6.56 -0.65
CA THR A 38 1.20 7.43 -0.59
C THR A 38 1.45 8.12 -1.93
N LEU A 39 1.33 7.40 -3.06
CA LEU A 39 1.39 7.97 -4.40
C LEU A 39 0.25 8.96 -4.65
N GLY A 40 -0.96 8.67 -4.18
CA GLY A 40 -2.11 9.58 -4.29
C GLY A 40 -1.97 10.83 -3.42
N MET A 41 -1.35 10.72 -2.24
CA MET A 41 -1.14 11.84 -1.31
C MET A 41 0.07 12.70 -1.66
N TYR A 42 1.16 12.11 -2.12
CA TYR A 42 2.45 12.80 -2.25
C TYR A 42 3.04 12.73 -3.68
N GLY A 43 2.44 11.96 -4.59
CA GLY A 43 2.89 11.84 -5.98
C GLY A 43 2.33 12.93 -6.90
N PHE A 44 2.41 12.68 -8.22
CA PHE A 44 1.77 13.45 -9.30
C PHE A 44 2.07 14.96 -9.34
N GLY A 45 3.25 15.38 -8.87
CA GLY A 45 3.68 16.79 -8.95
C GLY A 45 2.94 17.71 -7.98
N ARG A 46 2.49 17.19 -6.83
CA ARG A 46 1.79 17.96 -5.80
C ARG A 46 2.64 19.15 -5.29
N GLU A 47 1.95 20.22 -4.93
CA GLU A 47 2.56 21.43 -4.37
C GLU A 47 3.26 21.14 -3.03
N LYS A 48 4.21 22.00 -2.67
CA LYS A 48 5.01 21.86 -1.45
C LYS A 48 4.11 21.89 -0.21
N LEU A 49 4.42 21.07 0.78
CA LEU A 49 3.70 21.10 2.05
C LEU A 49 4.01 22.39 2.81
N GLU A 50 3.00 22.95 3.48
CA GLU A 50 3.19 24.08 4.39
C GLU A 50 3.93 23.61 5.65
N CYS A 51 5.05 24.26 5.96
CA CYS A 51 5.79 24.03 7.20
C CYS A 51 5.84 25.31 8.02
N SER A 52 5.64 25.17 9.34
CA SER A 52 5.70 26.29 10.29
C SER A 52 7.15 26.73 10.61
N GLU A 53 8.15 25.91 10.26
CA GLU A 53 9.57 26.16 10.56
C GLU A 53 10.36 26.61 9.32
N ILE A 54 11.40 27.42 9.55
CA ILE A 54 12.26 28.01 8.51
C ILE A 54 13.06 26.94 7.74
N PHE A 55 13.37 25.82 8.38
CA PHE A 55 14.06 24.68 7.77
C PHE A 55 13.18 23.42 7.86
N CYS A 56 12.62 22.99 6.73
CA CYS A 56 11.74 21.82 6.67
C CYS A 56 12.25 20.79 5.66
N TYR A 57 12.80 19.68 6.15
CA TYR A 57 13.35 18.62 5.30
C TYR A 57 12.28 17.89 4.47
N LEU A 58 11.08 17.73 5.01
CA LEU A 58 9.95 17.03 4.36
C LEU A 58 9.04 17.96 3.53
N GLN A 59 9.46 19.20 3.28
CA GLN A 59 8.67 20.16 2.48
C GLN A 59 8.38 19.62 1.06
N LYS A 60 9.32 18.86 0.50
CA LYS A 60 9.17 18.24 -0.82
C LYS A 60 8.52 16.87 -0.66
N PRO A 61 7.33 16.64 -1.23
CA PRO A 61 6.65 15.35 -1.11
C PRO A 61 7.45 14.21 -1.75
N ALA A 62 8.28 14.50 -2.76
CA ALA A 62 9.23 13.54 -3.34
C ALA A 62 10.20 12.94 -2.30
N LYS A 63 10.56 13.68 -1.24
CA LYS A 63 11.41 13.14 -0.17
C LYS A 63 10.69 12.18 0.75
N ILE A 64 9.37 12.31 0.87
CA ILE A 64 8.53 11.36 1.60
C ILE A 64 8.46 10.04 0.81
N LEU A 65 8.28 10.10 -0.52
CA LEU A 65 8.32 8.92 -1.39
C LEU A 65 9.68 8.20 -1.34
N ASP A 66 10.77 8.98 -1.34
CA ASP A 66 12.16 8.49 -1.23
C ASP A 66 12.41 7.78 0.11
N MET A 67 11.95 8.35 1.24
CA MET A 67 12.04 7.69 2.55
C MET A 67 11.23 6.39 2.65
N LEU A 68 10.09 6.34 1.96
CA LEU A 68 9.19 5.19 1.96
C LEU A 68 9.56 4.14 0.90
N ASP A 69 10.56 4.41 0.06
CA ASP A 69 10.99 3.56 -1.05
C ASP A 69 9.87 3.25 -2.06
N MET A 70 9.09 4.29 -2.39
CA MET A 70 7.89 4.21 -3.24
C MET A 70 7.96 5.14 -4.47
N VAL A 71 9.17 5.57 -4.84
CA VAL A 71 9.38 6.55 -5.92
C VAL A 71 8.98 6.01 -7.29
N ASP A 72 9.24 4.72 -7.54
CA ASP A 72 8.99 4.06 -8.83
C ASP A 72 7.65 3.29 -8.87
N GLY A 73 6.79 3.49 -7.87
CA GLY A 73 5.50 2.81 -7.77
C GLY A 73 4.51 3.27 -8.84
N ASN A 74 3.69 2.32 -9.34
CA ASN A 74 2.77 2.57 -10.44
C ASN A 74 1.31 2.54 -9.95
N PHE A 75 0.77 3.72 -9.63
CA PHE A 75 -0.55 3.91 -9.02
C PHE A 75 -1.68 3.11 -9.69
N TRP A 76 -1.71 3.07 -11.03
CA TRP A 76 -2.75 2.35 -11.77
C TRP A 76 -2.66 0.84 -11.59
N PHE A 77 -1.45 0.30 -11.49
CA PHE A 77 -1.24 -1.12 -11.24
C PHE A 77 -1.71 -1.50 -9.84
N ASP A 78 -1.44 -0.65 -8.85
CA ASP A 78 -1.89 -0.85 -7.48
C ASP A 78 -3.42 -0.85 -7.37
N ILE A 79 -4.09 0.11 -8.01
CA ILE A 79 -5.56 0.14 -8.07
C ILE A 79 -6.13 -1.11 -8.72
N PHE A 80 -5.53 -1.56 -9.82
CA PHE A 80 -5.97 -2.79 -10.49
C PHE A 80 -5.84 -4.01 -9.56
N GLY A 81 -4.72 -4.15 -8.86
CA GLY A 81 -4.50 -5.23 -7.88
C GLY A 81 -5.53 -5.22 -6.76
N ILE A 82 -5.82 -4.05 -6.18
CA ILE A 82 -6.83 -3.89 -5.13
C ILE A 82 -8.23 -4.28 -5.65
N SER A 83 -8.60 -3.83 -6.85
CA SER A 83 -9.89 -4.13 -7.46
C SER A 83 -10.10 -5.64 -7.65
N VAL A 84 -9.07 -6.35 -8.13
CA VAL A 84 -9.09 -7.81 -8.27
C VAL A 84 -9.29 -8.49 -6.91
N PHE A 85 -8.58 -8.03 -5.88
CA PHE A 85 -8.71 -8.59 -4.54
C PHE A 85 -10.11 -8.40 -3.95
N ILE A 86 -10.70 -7.21 -4.11
CA ILE A 86 -12.08 -6.92 -3.69
C ILE A 86 -13.05 -7.85 -4.39
N PHE A 87 -12.92 -8.02 -5.72
CA PHE A 87 -13.78 -8.91 -6.48
C PHE A 87 -13.68 -10.36 -5.97
N LEU A 88 -12.46 -10.86 -5.73
CA LEU A 88 -12.24 -12.21 -5.17
C LEU A 88 -12.91 -12.38 -3.80
N GLN A 89 -12.78 -11.39 -2.91
CA GLN A 89 -13.44 -11.43 -1.60
C GLN A 89 -14.97 -11.48 -1.72
N HIS A 90 -15.56 -10.73 -2.65
CA HIS A 90 -17.01 -10.77 -2.89
C HIS A 90 -17.45 -12.14 -3.41
N VAL A 91 -16.69 -12.75 -4.33
CA VAL A 91 -16.96 -14.10 -4.84
C VAL A 91 -16.86 -15.14 -3.72
N LEU A 92 -15.81 -15.08 -2.89
CA LEU A 92 -15.64 -15.97 -1.75
C LEU A 92 -16.78 -15.82 -0.73
N LEU A 93 -17.17 -14.59 -0.41
CA LEU A 93 -18.30 -14.30 0.47
C LEU A 93 -19.61 -14.87 -0.10
N TYR A 94 -19.86 -14.65 -1.40
CA TYR A 94 -21.03 -15.17 -2.08
C TYR A 94 -21.05 -16.71 -2.08
N LEU A 95 -19.92 -17.36 -2.38
CA LEU A 95 -19.78 -18.82 -2.35
C LEU A 95 -19.96 -19.37 -0.93
N SER A 96 -19.41 -18.71 0.08
CA SER A 96 -19.59 -19.09 1.49
C SER A 96 -21.05 -19.01 1.91
N LEU A 97 -21.73 -17.90 1.58
CA LEU A 97 -23.15 -17.72 1.85
C LEU A 97 -23.99 -18.78 1.13
N ARG A 98 -23.69 -19.05 -0.14
CA ARG A 98 -24.38 -20.08 -0.94
C ARG A 98 -24.13 -21.50 -0.41
N ARG A 99 -22.95 -21.78 0.13
CA ARG A 99 -22.64 -23.06 0.80
C ARG A 99 -23.36 -23.21 2.13
N ARG A 100 -23.65 -22.12 2.84
CA ARG A 100 -24.39 -22.15 4.12
C ARG A 100 -25.91 -22.27 3.94
N LEU A 101 -26.44 -21.75 2.83
CA LEU A 101 -27.87 -21.81 2.47
C LEU A 101 -28.29 -23.12 1.78
N ARG A 102 -27.36 -24.02 1.54
CA ARG A 102 -27.59 -25.38 1.05
C ARG A 102 -27.26 -26.37 2.16
#